data_AF-A0A6C0LDP4-F1
#
_entry.id   AF-A0A6C0LDP4-F1
#
_cell.length_a   1.000
_cell.length_b   1.000
_cell.length_c   1.000
_cell.angle_alpha   90.00
_cell.angle_beta   90.00
_cell.angle_gamma   90.00
#
_symmetry.space_group_name_H-M   'P 1'
#
loop_
_entity.id
_entity.type
_entity.pdbx_description
1 polymer ?
#
loop_
_entity_poly.entity_id
_entity_poly.type
_entity_poly.pdbx_seq_one_letter_code
_entity_poly.pdbx_strand_id
1 'polypeptide(L)'
;MSNIIDVINTEEAIGRKMMIGGDNIKQMAILSGVSKQFNRIVKNDMETHRNKYIKRQILKKIDVIITNKMYSMIKNQGNRRNIYKTLEEYDEDLHELAKQIYVKIYDDIISDLNMVYREYIFDGSITNSCYEAYLFGIMEKEYSKLIEYLEKDFEIPQIPQIPQISKIFI
;
A
#
# COMPACT_ATOMS: atom_id res chain seq x y z
N MET A 1 -17.67 -10.58 -15.35
CA MET A 1 -17.48 -10.56 -13.87
C MET A 1 -18.72 -11.20 -13.27
N SER A 2 -18.60 -12.38 -12.64
CA SER A 2 -19.72 -12.93 -11.86
C SER A 2 -19.89 -12.06 -10.62
N ASN A 3 -21.12 -11.58 -10.39
CA ASN A 3 -21.44 -10.71 -9.28
C ASN A 3 -21.35 -11.52 -7.98
N ILE A 4 -20.85 -10.93 -6.89
CA ILE A 4 -20.71 -11.64 -5.61
C ILE A 4 -22.08 -12.15 -5.12
N ILE A 5 -23.13 -11.43 -5.51
CA ILE A 5 -24.54 -11.78 -5.31
C ILE A 5 -24.90 -13.07 -6.04
N ASP A 6 -24.40 -13.30 -7.26
CA ASP A 6 -24.66 -14.54 -8.00
C ASP A 6 -24.02 -15.74 -7.31
N VAL A 7 -22.85 -15.55 -6.71
CA VAL A 7 -22.16 -16.61 -5.95
C VAL A 7 -22.93 -16.94 -4.67
N ILE A 8 -23.37 -15.93 -3.92
CA ILE A 8 -24.18 -16.10 -2.69
C ILE A 8 -25.53 -16.76 -3.02
N ASN A 9 -26.21 -16.31 -4.07
CA ASN A 9 -27.48 -16.88 -4.51
C ASN A 9 -27.33 -18.34 -4.97
N THR A 10 -26.21 -18.67 -5.60
CA THR A 10 -25.90 -20.04 -6.02
C THR A 10 -25.61 -20.92 -4.80
N GLU A 11 -24.86 -20.43 -3.81
CA GLU A 11 -24.60 -21.13 -2.55
C GLU A 11 -25.90 -21.39 -1.77
N GLU A 12 -26.75 -20.38 -1.62
CA GLU A 12 -28.03 -20.48 -0.92
C GLU A 12 -28.99 -21.46 -1.62
N ALA A 13 -29.03 -21.46 -2.96
CA ALA A 13 -29.82 -22.39 -3.76
C ALA A 13 -29.32 -23.84 -3.63
N ILE A 14 -28.01 -24.05 -3.54
CA ILE A 14 -27.41 -25.38 -3.32
C ILE A 14 -27.70 -25.86 -1.89
N GLY A 15 -27.53 -25.01 -0.88
CA GLY A 15 -27.85 -25.32 0.52
C GLY A 15 -29.31 -25.71 0.73
N ARG A 16 -30.25 -25.00 0.08
CA ARG A 16 -31.68 -25.35 0.10
C ARG A 16 -31.98 -26.72 -0.51
N LYS A 17 -31.29 -27.12 -1.59
CA LYS A 17 -31.48 -28.44 -2.21
C LYS A 17 -30.93 -29.58 -1.34
N MET A 18 -29.94 -29.34 -0.50
CA MET A 18 -29.32 -30.33 0.39
C MET A 18 -30.13 -30.64 1.65
N MET A 19 -30.81 -29.65 2.23
CA MET A 19 -31.76 -29.91 3.32
C MET A 19 -32.90 -30.86 2.92
N ILE A 20 -33.13 -31.03 1.61
CA ILE A 20 -34.25 -31.78 1.05
C ILE A 20 -33.82 -33.16 0.52
N GLY A 21 -32.53 -33.38 0.22
CA GLY A 21 -32.04 -34.60 -0.44
C GLY A 21 -30.89 -35.25 0.34
N GLY A 22 -31.16 -36.43 0.92
CA GLY A 22 -30.20 -37.22 1.69
C GLY A 22 -28.89 -37.56 0.96
N ASP A 23 -27.85 -37.77 1.77
CA ASP A 23 -26.43 -38.00 1.46
C ASP A 23 -26.10 -38.45 0.04
N ASN A 24 -25.62 -37.50 -0.77
CA ASN A 24 -25.14 -37.78 -2.11
C ASN A 24 -23.72 -37.19 -2.28
N ILE A 25 -22.70 -38.06 -2.20
CA ILE A 25 -21.26 -37.73 -2.21
C ILE A 25 -20.88 -36.79 -3.38
N LYS A 26 -21.55 -36.93 -4.54
CA LYS A 26 -21.35 -36.04 -5.69
C LYS A 26 -21.74 -34.59 -5.41
N GLN A 27 -22.80 -34.37 -4.64
CA GLN A 27 -23.25 -33.03 -4.25
C GLN A 27 -22.28 -32.40 -3.23
N MET A 28 -21.71 -33.19 -2.29
CA MET A 28 -20.65 -32.74 -1.39
C MET A 28 -19.37 -32.31 -2.14
N ALA A 29 -18.97 -33.05 -3.17
CA ALA A 29 -17.80 -32.69 -3.99
C ALA A 29 -18.00 -31.36 -4.75
N ILE A 30 -19.19 -31.14 -5.30
CA ILE A 30 -19.55 -29.88 -5.97
C ILE A 30 -19.52 -28.72 -4.96
N LEU A 31 -20.10 -28.88 -3.77
CA LEU A 31 -20.03 -27.88 -2.70
C LEU A 31 -18.59 -27.55 -2.31
N SER A 32 -17.74 -28.56 -2.09
CA SER A 32 -16.33 -28.35 -1.77
C SER A 32 -15.63 -27.52 -2.85
N GLY A 33 -15.97 -27.73 -4.13
CA GLY A 33 -15.49 -26.91 -5.25
C GLY A 33 -15.96 -25.46 -5.17
N VAL A 34 -17.25 -25.22 -4.95
CA VAL A 34 -17.84 -23.87 -4.84
C VAL A 34 -17.27 -23.12 -3.64
N SER A 35 -17.21 -23.74 -2.46
CA SER A 35 -16.65 -23.12 -1.26
C SER A 35 -15.16 -22.79 -1.42
N LYS A 36 -14.37 -23.65 -2.07
CA LYS A 36 -12.97 -23.33 -2.42
C LYS A 36 -12.86 -22.12 -3.34
N GLN A 37 -13.74 -22.02 -4.33
CA GLN A 37 -13.76 -20.90 -5.26
C GLN A 37 -14.18 -19.59 -4.57
N PHE A 38 -15.22 -19.64 -3.72
CA PHE A 38 -15.64 -18.50 -2.91
C PHE A 38 -14.53 -18.03 -1.98
N ASN A 39 -13.91 -18.94 -1.22
CA ASN A 39 -12.79 -18.62 -0.34
C ASN A 39 -11.61 -17.99 -1.11
N ARG A 40 -11.35 -18.44 -2.33
CA ARG A 40 -10.32 -17.84 -3.19
C ARG A 40 -10.69 -16.42 -3.62
N ILE A 41 -11.94 -16.18 -4.03
CA ILE A 41 -12.43 -14.85 -4.42
C ILE A 41 -12.34 -13.88 -3.24
N VAL A 42 -12.88 -14.27 -2.08
CA VAL A 42 -12.86 -13.45 -0.86
C VAL A 42 -11.42 -13.16 -0.43
N LYS A 43 -10.54 -14.17 -0.44
CA LYS A 43 -9.12 -13.98 -0.09
C LYS A 43 -8.45 -12.97 -1.02
N ASN A 44 -8.69 -13.06 -2.32
CA ASN A 44 -8.11 -12.13 -3.30
C ASN A 44 -8.65 -10.70 -3.12
N ASP A 45 -9.96 -10.56 -2.86
CA ASP A 45 -10.58 -9.25 -2.64
C ASP A 45 -10.08 -8.60 -1.34
N MET A 46 -10.00 -9.38 -0.25
CA MET A 46 -9.41 -8.94 1.02
C MET A 46 -7.95 -8.53 0.85
N GLU A 47 -7.16 -9.31 0.10
CA GLU A 47 -5.77 -8.97 -0.18
C GLU A 47 -5.65 -7.67 -0.98
N THR A 48 -6.50 -7.47 -1.98
CA THR A 48 -6.54 -6.25 -2.79
C THR A 48 -6.85 -5.02 -1.91
N HIS A 49 -7.89 -5.11 -1.07
CA HIS A 49 -8.26 -4.03 -0.15
C HIS A 49 -7.17 -3.73 0.87
N ARG A 50 -6.55 -4.78 1.44
CA ARG A 50 -5.43 -4.66 2.36
C ARG A 50 -4.24 -3.95 1.70
N ASN A 51 -3.87 -4.35 0.49
CA ASN A 51 -2.75 -3.78 -0.24
C ASN A 51 -3.00 -2.30 -0.55
N LYS A 52 -4.21 -1.95 -1.00
CA LYS A 52 -4.64 -0.56 -1.22
C LYS A 52 -4.57 0.28 0.06
N TYR A 53 -5.00 -0.28 1.19
CA TYR A 53 -4.92 0.40 2.49
C TYR A 53 -3.47 0.64 2.91
N ILE A 54 -2.62 -0.40 2.87
CA ILE A 54 -1.21 -0.30 3.25
C ILE A 54 -0.49 0.74 2.38
N LYS A 55 -0.67 0.69 1.06
CA LYS A 55 -0.12 1.67 0.12
C LYS A 55 -0.48 3.09 0.54
N ARG A 56 -1.77 3.37 0.79
CA ARG A 56 -2.24 4.69 1.20
C ARG A 56 -1.59 5.17 2.51
N GLN A 57 -1.38 4.27 3.46
CA GLN A 57 -0.72 4.62 4.73
C GLN A 57 0.76 4.93 4.54
N ILE A 58 1.47 4.16 3.71
CA ILE A 58 2.89 4.40 3.41
C ILE A 58 3.05 5.77 2.73
N LEU A 59 2.30 6.04 1.65
CA LEU A 59 2.39 7.31 0.92
C LEU A 59 2.10 8.53 1.81
N LYS A 60 1.09 8.43 2.68
CA LYS A 60 0.78 9.48 3.67
C LYS A 60 1.93 9.73 4.65
N LYS A 61 2.59 8.65 5.12
CA LYS A 61 3.71 8.79 6.04
C LYS A 61 4.93 9.40 5.36
N ILE A 62 5.22 9.03 4.11
CA ILE A 62 6.27 9.64 3.30
C ILE A 62 6.05 11.15 3.19
N ASP A 63 4.85 11.56 2.79
CA ASP A 63 4.48 12.98 2.64
C ASP A 63 4.67 13.77 3.95
N VAL A 64 4.21 13.21 5.07
CA VAL A 64 4.38 13.83 6.40
C VAL A 64 5.86 13.95 6.78
N ILE A 65 6.67 12.93 6.52
CA ILE A 65 8.10 12.95 6.85
C ILE A 65 8.83 14.00 6.01
N ILE A 66 8.65 13.98 4.68
CA ILE A 66 9.29 14.93 3.77
C ILE A 66 8.86 16.37 4.09
N THR A 67 7.57 16.60 4.34
CA THR A 67 7.05 17.93 4.72
C THR A 67 7.64 18.41 6.04
N ASN A 68 7.74 17.55 7.05
CA ASN A 68 8.37 17.92 8.33
C ASN A 68 9.87 18.19 8.20
N LYS A 69 10.56 17.45 7.33
CA LYS A 69 11.96 17.70 6.99
C LYS A 69 12.13 19.05 6.31
N MET A 70 11.27 19.41 5.36
CA MET A 70 11.25 20.74 4.77
C MET A 70 11.05 21.83 5.85
N TYR A 71 10.09 21.65 6.76
CA TYR A 71 9.88 22.60 7.85
C TYR A 71 11.09 22.72 8.78
N SER A 72 11.81 21.62 9.06
CA SER A 72 13.02 21.66 9.88
C SER A 72 14.13 22.45 9.18
N MET A 73 14.32 22.28 7.86
CA MET A 73 15.26 23.08 7.06
C MET A 73 14.98 24.58 7.11
N ILE A 74 13.70 24.98 7.14
CA ILE A 74 13.30 26.39 7.16
C ILE A 74 13.41 26.97 8.58
N LYS A 75 12.91 26.26 9.59
CA LYS A 75 12.78 26.80 10.95
C LYS A 75 14.05 26.70 11.79
N ASN A 76 14.94 25.74 11.50
CA ASN A 76 16.19 25.60 12.25
C ASN A 76 17.25 26.65 11.87
N GLN A 77 17.02 27.49 10.84
CA GLN A 77 17.92 28.59 10.50
C GLN A 77 18.03 29.69 11.58
N GLY A 78 17.15 29.69 12.59
CA GLY A 78 17.08 30.71 13.63
C GLY A 78 17.50 30.29 15.05
N ASN A 79 18.11 29.11 15.24
CA ASN A 79 18.54 28.60 16.57
C ASN A 79 17.44 28.54 17.66
N ARG A 80 16.15 28.60 17.29
CA ARG A 80 15.03 28.65 18.23
C ARG A 80 14.32 27.30 18.31
N ARG A 81 14.68 26.55 19.38
CA ARG A 81 14.05 25.32 19.90
C ARG A 81 14.07 24.11 18.94
N ASN A 82 14.67 23.00 19.40
CA ASN A 82 14.63 21.68 18.75
C ASN A 82 13.21 21.08 18.78
N ILE A 83 12.30 21.62 17.97
CA ILE A 83 10.93 21.11 17.84
C ILE A 83 10.87 20.00 16.77
N TYR A 84 11.78 20.04 15.80
CA TYR A 84 11.87 19.07 14.70
C TYR A 84 13.09 18.18 14.86
N LYS A 85 13.00 16.97 14.29
CA LYS A 85 14.14 16.04 14.14
C LYS A 85 15.23 16.65 13.25
N THR A 86 16.44 16.10 13.32
CA THR A 86 17.52 16.42 12.37
C THR A 86 17.18 15.92 10.97
N LEU A 87 17.92 16.39 9.96
CA LEU A 87 17.69 15.97 8.57
C LEU A 87 18.02 14.49 8.39
N GLU A 88 19.06 14.03 9.06
CA GLU A 88 19.52 12.64 9.07
C GLU A 88 18.48 11.72 9.71
N GLU A 89 17.88 12.13 10.84
CA GLU A 89 16.81 11.36 11.48
C GLU A 89 15.57 11.20 10.58
N TYR A 90 15.25 12.21 9.75
CA TYR A 90 14.18 12.09 8.76
C TYR A 90 14.56 11.18 7.58
N ASP A 91 15.82 11.17 7.15
CA ASP A 91 16.31 10.23 6.13
C ASP A 91 16.25 8.78 6.63
N GLU A 92 16.62 8.54 7.88
CA GLU A 92 16.48 7.23 8.53
C GLU A 92 15.00 6.80 8.63
N ASP A 93 14.10 7.70 9.04
CA ASP A 93 12.65 7.41 9.09
C ASP A 93 12.12 7.00 7.71
N LEU A 94 12.56 7.64 6.63
CA LEU A 94 12.17 7.29 5.26
C LEU A 94 12.70 5.91 4.85
N HIS A 95 13.97 5.59 5.17
CA HIS A 95 14.53 4.27 4.88
C HIS A 95 13.85 3.14 5.68
N GLU A 96 13.54 3.36 6.96
CA GLU A 96 12.78 2.40 7.76
C GLU A 96 11.34 2.21 7.25
N LEU A 97 10.71 3.29 6.76
CA LEU A 97 9.40 3.19 6.14
C LEU A 97 9.46 2.43 4.80
N ALA A 98 10.51 2.64 4.00
CA ALA A 98 10.73 1.95 2.73
C ALA A 98 10.75 0.42 2.90
N LYS A 99 11.33 -0.10 3.99
CA LYS A 99 11.34 -1.55 4.31
C LYS A 99 9.95 -2.19 4.42
N GLN A 100 8.89 -1.39 4.56
CA GLN A 100 7.50 -1.88 4.60
C GLN A 100 6.89 -2.05 3.19
N ILE A 101 7.58 -1.57 2.15
CA ILE A 101 7.20 -1.73 0.75
C ILE A 101 7.62 -3.13 0.30
N TYR A 102 6.68 -3.88 -0.25
CA TYR A 102 6.90 -5.23 -0.75
C TYR A 102 6.36 -5.38 -2.17
N VAL A 103 6.73 -6.48 -2.83
CA VAL A 103 6.55 -6.68 -4.28
C VAL A 103 5.14 -6.36 -4.81
N LYS A 104 4.06 -6.64 -4.06
CA LYS A 104 2.68 -6.43 -4.55
C LYS A 104 2.23 -4.97 -4.57
N ILE A 105 2.95 -4.07 -3.90
CA ILE A 105 2.61 -2.64 -3.83
C ILE A 105 3.76 -1.74 -4.30
N TYR A 106 4.89 -2.33 -4.70
CA TYR A 106 6.11 -1.61 -5.05
C TYR A 106 5.92 -0.73 -6.30
N ASP A 107 5.54 -1.33 -7.43
CA ASP A 107 5.38 -0.59 -8.70
C ASP A 107 4.35 0.53 -8.57
N ASP A 108 3.25 0.26 -7.87
CA ASP A 108 2.21 1.22 -7.55
C ASP A 108 2.75 2.41 -6.75
N ILE A 109 3.58 2.15 -5.72
CA ILE A 109 4.18 3.21 -4.90
C ILE A 109 5.18 4.02 -5.73
N ILE A 110 6.06 3.38 -6.51
CA ILE A 110 7.01 4.07 -7.39
C ILE A 110 6.27 4.98 -8.37
N SER A 111 5.19 4.50 -8.98
CA SER A 111 4.36 5.29 -9.89
C SER A 111 3.73 6.49 -9.19
N ASP A 112 3.13 6.28 -8.01
CA ASP A 112 2.49 7.35 -7.23
C ASP A 112 3.52 8.40 -6.77
N LEU A 113 4.73 7.99 -6.36
CA LEU A 113 5.82 8.90 -5.99
C LEU A 113 6.34 9.71 -7.19
N ASN A 114 6.51 9.07 -8.35
CA ASN A 114 6.92 9.74 -9.59
C ASN A 114 5.91 10.78 -10.05
N MET A 115 4.61 10.52 -9.85
CA MET A 115 3.56 11.49 -10.14
C MET A 115 3.72 12.74 -9.27
N VAL A 116 3.85 12.57 -7.94
CA VAL A 116 4.05 13.68 -7.00
C VAL A 116 5.34 14.45 -7.28
N TYR A 117 6.43 13.74 -7.58
CA TYR A 117 7.69 14.35 -8.00
C TYR A 117 7.51 15.30 -9.19
N ARG A 118 6.79 14.85 -10.24
CA ARG A 118 6.50 15.67 -11.43
C ARG A 118 5.58 16.85 -11.13
N GLU A 119 4.63 16.70 -10.21
CA GLU A 119 3.77 17.80 -9.75
C GLU A 119 4.62 18.92 -9.14
N TYR A 120 5.59 18.59 -8.28
CA TYR A 120 6.48 19.61 -7.69
C TYR A 120 7.38 20.31 -8.71
N ILE A 121 7.88 19.61 -9.73
CA ILE A 121 8.60 20.23 -10.85
C ILE A 121 7.69 21.24 -11.56
N PHE A 122 6.47 20.81 -11.87
CA PHE A 122 5.50 21.65 -12.57
C PHE A 122 5.16 22.89 -11.74
N ASP A 123 4.80 22.73 -10.47
CA ASP A 123 4.45 23.82 -9.56
C ASP A 123 5.61 24.81 -9.38
N GLY A 124 6.83 24.29 -9.25
CA GLY A 124 8.07 25.09 -9.23
C GLY A 124 8.29 25.91 -10.51
N SER A 125 7.88 25.39 -11.67
CA SER A 125 8.05 26.06 -12.97
C SER A 125 7.02 27.16 -13.25
N ILE A 126 5.84 27.10 -12.62
CA ILE A 126 4.74 28.04 -12.87
C ILE A 126 4.54 29.08 -11.77
N THR A 127 5.13 28.88 -10.58
CA THR A 127 4.99 29.86 -9.50
C THR A 127 5.75 31.15 -9.81
N ASN A 128 5.15 32.28 -9.42
CA ASN A 128 5.78 33.60 -9.48
C ASN A 128 6.39 34.03 -8.13
N SER A 129 6.35 33.15 -7.12
CA SER A 129 6.89 33.40 -5.79
C SER A 129 8.23 32.72 -5.61
N CYS A 130 9.29 33.51 -5.38
CA CYS A 130 10.62 32.96 -5.09
C CYS A 130 10.62 32.05 -3.85
N TYR A 131 9.75 32.32 -2.87
CA TYR A 131 9.64 31.49 -1.68
C TYR A 131 8.97 30.16 -1.99
N GLU A 132 7.88 30.15 -2.77
CA GLU A 132 7.21 28.91 -3.17
C GLU A 132 8.12 28.06 -4.07
N ALA A 133 8.81 28.68 -5.03
CA ALA A 133 9.79 27.98 -5.88
C ALA A 133 10.88 27.29 -5.03
N TYR A 134 11.34 27.94 -3.96
CA TYR A 134 12.29 27.35 -3.02
C TYR A 134 11.70 26.14 -2.28
N LEU A 135 10.45 26.24 -1.81
CA LEU A 135 9.76 25.11 -1.16
C LEU A 135 9.58 23.93 -2.12
N PHE A 136 9.08 24.18 -3.32
CA PHE A 136 8.89 23.15 -4.33
C PHE A 136 10.21 22.50 -4.72
N GLY A 137 11.30 23.27 -4.84
CA GLY A 137 12.63 22.72 -5.10
C GLY A 137 13.15 21.81 -3.97
N ILE A 138 12.82 22.09 -2.71
CA ILE A 138 13.11 21.17 -1.60
C ILE A 138 12.30 19.89 -1.75
N MET A 139 10.98 20.01 -1.97
CA MET A 139 10.10 18.84 -2.10
C MET A 139 10.52 17.96 -3.27
N GLU A 140 10.73 18.55 -4.46
CA GLU A 140 11.26 17.88 -5.65
C GLU A 140 12.50 17.05 -5.32
N LYS A 141 13.49 17.66 -4.67
CA LYS A 141 14.76 17.02 -4.33
C LYS A 141 14.58 15.85 -3.36
N GLU A 142 13.74 16.01 -2.34
CA GLU A 142 13.53 14.96 -1.34
C GLU A 142 12.73 13.77 -1.91
N TYR A 143 11.73 14.01 -2.75
CA TYR A 143 11.05 12.94 -3.48
C TYR A 143 11.97 12.23 -4.48
N SER A 144 12.79 12.98 -5.22
CA SER A 144 13.76 12.40 -6.17
C SER A 144 14.75 11.46 -5.48
N LYS A 145 15.29 11.84 -4.31
CA LYS A 145 16.21 11.00 -3.53
C LYS A 145 15.53 9.70 -3.08
N LEU A 146 14.29 9.79 -2.60
CA LEU A 146 13.55 8.61 -2.16
C LEU A 146 13.27 7.65 -3.31
N ILE A 147 12.87 8.17 -4.48
CA ILE A 147 12.66 7.37 -5.69
C ILE A 147 13.97 6.68 -6.08
N GLU A 148 15.08 7.42 -6.13
CA GLU A 148 16.39 6.86 -6.48
C GLU A 148 16.81 5.74 -5.51
N TYR A 149 16.63 5.94 -4.21
CA TYR A 149 16.88 4.92 -3.20
C TYR A 149 16.06 3.65 -3.44
N LEU A 150 14.75 3.81 -3.69
CA LEU A 150 13.85 2.68 -3.92
C LEU A 150 14.14 1.92 -5.23
N GLU A 151 14.66 2.59 -6.25
CA GLU A 151 14.97 1.98 -7.55
C GLU A 151 16.36 1.31 -7.59
N LYS A 152 17.36 1.87 -6.90
CA LYS A 152 18.76 1.44 -7.01
C LYS A 152 19.26 0.62 -5.83
N ASP A 153 18.87 0.99 -4.61
CA ASP A 153 19.51 0.52 -3.38
C ASP A 153 18.60 -0.37 -2.53
N PHE A 154 17.33 -0.52 -2.94
CA PHE A 154 16.33 -1.24 -2.16
C PHE A 154 16.11 -2.67 -2.65
N GLU A 155 16.56 -3.65 -1.87
CA GLU A 155 16.16 -5.05 -2.06
C GLU A 155 14.73 -5.27 -1.56
N ILE A 156 13.82 -5.57 -2.48
CA ILE A 156 12.40 -5.81 -2.15
C ILE A 156 12.30 -7.02 -1.20
N PRO A 157 11.79 -6.84 0.04
CA PRO A 157 11.61 -7.96 0.96
C PRO A 157 10.59 -8.94 0.39
N GLN A 158 10.99 -10.21 0.26
CA GLN A 158 10.03 -11.28 0.04
C GLN A 158 9.24 -11.49 1.34
N ILE A 159 7.91 -11.32 1.31
CA ILE A 159 7.08 -11.62 2.47
C ILE A 159 7.26 -13.11 2.82
N PRO A 160 7.59 -13.47 4.07
CA PRO A 160 7.53 -14.86 4.51
C PRO A 160 6.11 -15.38 4.28
N GLN A 161 5.97 -16.45 3.50
CA GLN A 161 4.68 -17.09 3.31
C GLN A 161 4.09 -17.40 4.70
N ILE A 162 2.97 -16.77 5.05
CA ILE A 162 2.24 -17.12 6.27
C ILE A 162 1.97 -18.62 6.18
N PRO A 163 2.38 -19.44 7.18
CA PRO A 163 2.10 -20.86 7.16
C PRO A 163 0.61 -21.06 6.92
N GLN A 164 0.26 -21.85 5.91
CA GLN A 164 -1.13 -22.22 5.71
C GLN A 164 -1.62 -22.80 7.03
N ILE A 165 -2.67 -22.20 7.61
CA ILE A 165 -3.42 -22.83 8.70
C ILE A 165 -4.20 -23.98 8.05
N SER A 166 -3.49 -25.04 7.70
CA SER A 166 -4.04 -26.34 7.39
C SER A 166 -4.07 -27.10 8.70
N LYS A 167 -5.23 -27.05 9.38
CA LYS A 167 -5.74 -27.97 10.42
C LYS A 167 -6.49 -27.19 11.49
N ILE A 168 -7.77 -26.92 11.26
CA ILE A 168 -8.83 -27.20 12.24
C ILE A 168 -10.05 -27.65 11.41
N PHE A 169 -10.82 -28.61 11.94
CA PHE A 169 -11.91 -29.40 11.35
C PHE A 169 -11.49 -30.79 10.84
N ILE A 170 -11.30 -31.69 11.81
CA ILE A 170 -11.87 -33.04 11.76
C ILE A 170 -13.23 -32.94 12.43
#